data_AF-A0A497IJZ4-F1
#
_entry.id   AF-A0A497IJZ4-F1
#
_cell.length_a   1.000
_cell.length_b   1.000
_cell.length_c   1.000
_cell.angle_alpha   90.00
_cell.angle_beta   90.00
_cell.angle_gamma   90.00
#
_symmetry.space_group_name_H-M   'P 1'
#
loop_
_entity.id
_entity.type
_entity.pdbx_description
1 polymer ?
#
loop_
_entity_poly.entity_id
_entity_poly.type
_entity_poly.pdbx_seq_one_letter_code
_entity_poly.pdbx_strand_id
1 'polypeptide(L)' 'MQRITIRLPEQQVKMIDLFVEYGEFPSASEAIRTAIRDMIDQRSEKVRGRLQLFEDVQKKAEDSITYLKKRG' A
#
# COMPACT_ATOMS: atom_id res chain seq x y z
N MET A 1 20.04 -4.96 -6.26
CA MET A 1 19.39 -4.00 -5.34
C MET A 1 20.09 -2.66 -5.45
N GLN A 2 19.36 -1.56 -5.41
CA GLN A 2 19.95 -0.20 -5.37
C GLN A 2 20.23 0.20 -3.92
N ARG A 3 21.39 0.80 -3.64
CA ARG A 3 21.76 1.29 -2.30
C ARG A 3 21.20 2.69 -2.10
N ILE A 4 20.54 2.91 -0.97
CA ILE A 4 19.94 4.18 -0.58
C ILE A 4 20.46 4.54 0.82
N THR A 5 20.78 5.83 1.04
CA THR A 5 21.15 6.36 2.37
C THR A 5 20.03 7.29 2.83
N ILE A 6 19.47 7.03 4.01
CA ILE A 6 18.42 7.86 4.62
C ILE A 6 18.84 8.30 6.02
N ARG A 7 18.26 9.40 6.51
CA ARG A 7 18.40 9.79 7.92
C ARG A 7 17.12 9.44 8.67
N LEU A 8 17.29 8.77 9.81
CA LEU A 8 16.20 8.36 10.68
C LEU A 8 16.42 8.94 12.08
N PRO A 9 15.35 9.25 12.84
CA PRO A 9 15.45 9.56 14.25
C PRO A 9 16.16 8.44 15.02
N GLU A 10 17.02 8.81 15.97
CA GLU A 10 17.82 7.85 16.76
C GLU A 10 16.95 6.79 17.44
N GLN A 11 15.78 7.17 17.95
CA GLN A 11 14.84 6.24 18.58
C GLN A 11 14.36 5.14 17.63
N GLN A 12 14.17 5.46 16.34
CA GLN A 12 13.72 4.48 15.35
C GLN A 12 14.84 3.51 14.99
N VAL A 13 16.08 4.00 14.88
CA VAL A 13 17.25 3.16 14.64
C VAL A 13 17.42 2.15 15.78
N LYS A 14 17.35 2.61 17.03
CA LYS A 14 17.42 1.74 18.22
C LYS A 14 16.33 0.67 18.22
N MET A 15 15.11 1.02 17.83
CA MET A 15 14.01 0.05 17.75
C MET A 15 14.26 -1.01 16.68
N ILE A 16 14.80 -0.62 15.53
CA ILE A 16 15.17 -1.56 14.46
C ILE A 16 16.28 -2.50 14.94
N ASP A 17 17.29 -1.97 15.64
CA ASP A 17 18.38 -2.77 16.20
C ASP A 17 17.84 -3.81 17.20
N LEU A 18 16.90 -3.43 18.07
CA LEU A 18 16.22 -4.36 18.98
C LEU A 18 15.49 -5.48 18.23
N PHE A 19 14.77 -5.17 17.15
CA PHE A 19 14.09 -6.22 16.38
C PHE A 19 15.07 -7.23 15.77
N VAL A 20 16.27 -6.80 15.41
CA VAL A 20 17.31 -7.71 14.93
C VAL A 20 17.90 -8.52 16.08
N GLU A 21 18.15 -7.87 17.22
CA GLU A 21 18.68 -8.52 18.43
C GLU A 21 17.74 -9.61 18.98
N TYR A 22 16.43 -9.35 18.98
CA TYR A 22 15.41 -10.33 19.35
C TYR A 22 15.18 -11.42 18.30
N GLY A 23 15.80 -11.30 17.11
CA GLY A 23 15.71 -12.30 16.05
C GLY A 23 14.44 -12.22 15.19
N GLU A 24 13.62 -11.16 15.33
CA GLU A 24 12.45 -10.93 14.47
C GLU A 24 12.87 -10.71 13.02
N PHE A 25 14.00 -10.03 12.80
CA PHE A 25 14.56 -9.83 11.47
C PHE A 25 16.04 -10.22 11.42
N PRO A 26 16.50 -10.79 10.28
CA PRO A 26 17.90 -11.19 10.13
C PRO A 26 18.87 -10.00 10.01
N SER A 27 18.38 -8.81 9.64
CA SER A 27 19.17 -7.58 9.60
C SER A 27 18.27 -6.34 9.59
N ALA A 28 18.84 -5.19 9.95
CA ALA A 28 18.13 -3.90 9.86
C ALA A 28 17.66 -3.60 8.43
N SER A 29 18.45 -3.99 7.43
CA SER A 29 18.08 -3.82 6.02
C SER A 29 16.85 -4.66 5.63
N GLU A 30 16.69 -5.84 6.22
CA GLU A 30 15.52 -6.68 5.96
C GLU A 30 14.28 -6.14 6.67
N ALA A 31 14.41 -5.73 7.94
CA ALA A 31 13.32 -5.09 8.68
C ALA A 31 12.76 -3.87 7.92
N ILE A 32 13.65 -2.99 7.41
CA ILE A 32 13.26 -1.81 6.64
C ILE A 32 12.61 -2.20 5.31
N ARG A 33 13.15 -3.21 4.61
CA ARG A 33 12.55 -3.68 3.34
C ARG A 33 11.14 -4.23 3.54
N THR A 34 10.92 -5.02 4.58
CA THR A 34 9.60 -5.56 4.92
C THR A 34 8.61 -4.43 5.21
N ALA A 35 8.99 -3.48 6.07
CA ALA A 35 8.14 -2.33 6.37
C ALA A 35 7.76 -1.50 5.13
N ILE A 36 8.71 -1.29 4.21
CA ILE A 36 8.45 -0.59 2.94
C ILE A 36 7.51 -1.39 2.04
N ARG A 37 7.71 -2.70 1.92
CA ARG A 37 6.84 -3.57 1.12
C ARG A 37 5.41 -3.52 1.64
N ASP A 38 5.22 -3.74 2.93
CA ASP A 38 3.90 -3.73 3.55
C ASP A 38 3.22 -2.36 3.37
N MET A 39 3.98 -1.27 3.49
CA MET A 39 3.47 0.08 3.24
C MET A 39 3.02 0.27 1.78
N ILE A 40 3.80 -0.22 0.81
CA ILE A 40 3.46 -0.13 -0.62
C ILE A 40 2.22 -0.96 -0.91
N ASP A 41 2.17 -2.19 -0.44
CA ASP A 41 1.07 -3.12 -0.70
C ASP A 41 -0.24 -2.56 -0.12
N GLN A 42 -0.24 -2.15 1.15
CA GLN A 42 -1.40 -1.52 1.80
C GLN A 42 -1.90 -0.26 1.08
N ARG A 43 -0.98 0.56 0.53
CA ARG A 43 -1.37 1.75 -0.24
C ARG A 43 -1.86 1.37 -1.64
N SER A 44 -1.26 0.37 -2.27
CA SER A 44 -1.63 -0.09 -3.60
C SER A 44 -3.04 -0.69 -3.60
N GLU A 45 -3.41 -1.47 -2.58
CA GLU A 45 -4.76 -2.00 -2.41
C GLU A 45 -5.78 -0.90 -2.21
N LYS A 46 -5.47 0.12 -1.39
CA LYS A 46 -6.36 1.28 -1.21
C LYS A 46 -6.53 2.10 -2.50
N VAL A 47 -5.51 2.16 -3.35
CA VAL A 47 -5.61 2.84 -4.65
C VAL A 47 -6.40 1.99 -5.64
N ARG A 48 -6.12 0.69 -5.74
CA ARG A 48 -6.85 -0.25 -6.61
C ARG A 48 -8.32 -0.36 -6.23
N GLY A 49 -8.64 -0.53 -4.96
CA GLY A 49 -10.02 -0.61 -4.48
C GLY A 49 -10.81 0.67 -4.74
N ARG A 50 -10.16 1.84 -4.62
CA ARG A 50 -10.79 3.11 -5.01
C ARG A 50 -11.03 3.17 -6.52
N LEU A 51 -10.04 2.82 -7.34
CA LEU A 51 -10.18 2.85 -8.80
C LEU A 51 -11.30 1.91 -9.29
N GLN A 52 -11.34 0.68 -8.78
CA GLN A 52 -12.39 -0.30 -9.08
C GLN A 52 -13.78 0.21 -8.67
N LEU A 53 -13.91 0.80 -7.48
CA LEU A 53 -15.18 1.39 -7.03
C LEU A 53 -15.65 2.50 -7.97
N PHE A 54 -14.73 3.35 -8.44
CA PHE A 54 -15.07 4.41 -9.40
C PHE A 54 -15.53 3.83 -10.74
N GLU A 55 -14.87 2.79 -11.27
CA GLU A 55 -15.27 2.10 -12.50
C GLU A 55 -16.65 1.44 -12.36
N ASP A 56 -16.92 0.75 -11.25
CA ASP A 56 -18.20 0.10 -10.98
C ASP A 56 -19.35 1.11 -10.86
N VAL A 57 -19.09 2.27 -10.24
CA VAL A 57 -20.07 3.35 -10.11
C VAL A 57 -20.38 3.98 -11.48
N GLN A 58 -19.38 4.23 -12.31
CA GLN A 58 -19.58 4.74 -13.67
C GLN A 58 -20.41 3.77 -14.51
N LYS A 59 -20.05 2.48 -14.49
CA LYS A 59 -20.77 1.44 -15.24
C LYS A 59 -22.23 1.32 -14.81
N LYS A 60 -22.51 1.31 -13.51
CA LYS A 60 -23.89 1.27 -12.99
C LYS A 60 -24.70 2.49 -13.38
N ALA A 61 -24.08 3.68 -13.41
CA ALA A 61 -24.73 4.89 -13.85
C ALA A 61 -25.08 4.82 -15.35
N GLU A 62 -24.17 4.36 -16.20
CA GLU A 62 -24.38 4.18 -17.64
C GLU A 62 -25.48 3.14 -17.95
N ASP A 63 -25.47 2.03 -17.23
CA ASP A 63 -26.51 1.00 -17.33
C ASP A 63 -27.88 1.60 -16.98
N SER A 64 -27.99 2.32 -15.87
CA SER A 64 -29.24 2.96 -15.44
C SER A 64 -29.78 3.98 -16.46
N ILE A 65 -28.89 4.78 -17.07
CA ILE A 65 -29.25 5.74 -18.12
C ILE A 65 -29.74 5.00 -19.38
N THR A 66 -29.12 3.87 -19.71
CA THR A 66 -29.50 3.04 -20.85
C THR A 66 -30.87 2.38 -20.65
N TYR A 67 -31.16 1.90 -19.44
CA TYR A 67 -32.48 1.35 -19.09
C TYR A 67 -33.60 2.39 -19.19
N LEU A 68 -33.34 3.63 -18.79
CA LEU A 68 -34.31 4.73 -18.89
C LEU A 68 -34.57 5.15 -20.34
N LYS A 69 -33.52 5.20 -21.18
CA LYS A 69 -33.64 5.53 -22.61
C LYS A 69 -34.40 4.49 -23.44
N LYS A 70 -34.42 3.21 -23.03
CA LYS A 70 -35.16 2.15 -23.74
C LYS A 70 -36.67 2.10 -23.44
N ARG A 71 -37.14 2.88 -22.46
CA ARG A 71 -38.53 2.85 -21.97
C ARG A 71 -39.36 4.09 -22.34
N GLY A 72 -38.75 5.10 -22.96
CA GLY A 72 -39.42 6.26 -23.57
C GLY A 72 -39.38 6.17 -25.08
#